data_AF-A0A3D5QCP6-F1
#
_entry.id   AF-A0A3D5QCP6-F1
#
_cell.length_a   1.000
_cell.length_b   1.000
_cell.length_c   1.000
_cell.angle_alpha   90.00
_cell.angle_beta   90.00
_cell.angle_gamma   90.00
#
_symmetry.space_group_name_H-M   'P 1'
#
loop_
_entity.id
_entity.type
_entity.pdbx_description
1 polymer ?
#
loop_
_entity_poly.entity_id
_entity_poly.type
_entity_poly.pdbx_seq_one_letter_code
_entity_poly.pdbx_strand_id
1 'polypeptide(L)'
;MSYTDYLETVQKYYIAYYQRPADPGGLRYWAERLDSNGGDTSGMIEAFANSAESDTLYGEINESNIETVINDIYNAAFNRDADAGGLEYYKQGFIEGRFTAATIMVNIIDGARNQDLDVLNNKLEASEIFTGILDPDGDGQDPVYTYAGNEDAQEARDWLSTVDDTVPDASSVESEIQSKIDDSPVFTSGNTLTTSEDNSATYTAAATDADGDTLTYSLKTDASNGSVTDNGDGTFTFTP
;
A
#
# COMPACT_ATOMS: atom_id res chain seq x y z
N MET A 1 26.85 -3.23 5.50
CA MET A 1 25.82 -3.70 4.58
C MET A 1 25.55 -2.59 3.59
N SER A 2 24.78 -2.86 2.56
CA SER A 2 24.04 -1.84 1.83
C SER A 2 22.59 -1.86 2.30
N TYR A 3 21.85 -0.77 2.16
CA TYR A 3 20.41 -0.75 2.44
C TYR A 3 19.64 -1.86 1.71
N THR A 4 20.11 -2.29 0.54
CA THR A 4 19.51 -3.40 -0.22
C THR A 4 19.47 -4.72 0.57
N ASP A 5 20.42 -4.92 1.49
CA ASP A 5 20.49 -6.10 2.35
C ASP A 5 19.33 -6.15 3.38
N TYR A 6 18.59 -5.05 3.54
CA TYR A 6 17.49 -4.91 4.50
C TYR A 6 16.11 -4.81 3.84
N LEU A 7 16.01 -4.77 2.50
CA LEU A 7 14.74 -4.66 1.79
C LEU A 7 13.81 -5.83 2.14
N GLU A 8 14.32 -7.06 2.10
CA GLU A 8 13.55 -8.26 2.47
C GLU A 8 13.03 -8.20 3.92
N THR A 9 13.88 -7.72 4.86
CA THR A 9 13.48 -7.58 6.26
C THR A 9 12.34 -6.58 6.39
N VAL A 10 12.47 -5.41 5.74
CA VAL A 10 11.44 -4.39 5.78
C VAL A 10 10.14 -4.91 5.16
N GLN A 11 10.22 -5.57 4.00
CA GLN A 11 9.07 -6.13 3.31
C GLN A 11 8.32 -7.15 4.19
N LYS A 12 9.03 -8.07 4.87
CA LYS A 12 8.43 -9.03 5.80
C LYS A 12 7.67 -8.35 6.94
N TYR A 13 8.15 -7.20 7.42
CA TYR A 13 7.51 -6.48 8.52
C TYR A 13 6.23 -5.78 8.04
N TYR A 14 6.22 -5.22 6.83
CA TYR A 14 5.00 -4.74 6.20
C TYR A 14 3.97 -5.87 6.01
N ILE A 15 4.41 -7.03 5.51
CA ILE A 15 3.53 -8.20 5.35
C ILE A 15 2.94 -8.64 6.69
N ALA A 16 3.76 -8.82 7.73
CA ALA A 16 3.27 -9.39 8.98
C ALA A 16 2.47 -8.40 9.85
N TYR A 17 2.75 -7.10 9.75
CA TYR A 17 2.17 -6.08 10.62
C TYR A 17 1.09 -5.24 9.94
N TYR A 18 1.23 -4.94 8.65
CA TYR A 18 0.24 -4.19 7.87
C TYR A 18 -0.51 -5.07 6.87
N GLN A 19 -0.15 -6.36 6.78
CA GLN A 19 -0.85 -7.36 5.96
C GLN A 19 -0.79 -7.06 4.46
N ARG A 20 0.12 -6.17 4.04
CA ARG A 20 0.24 -5.67 2.66
C ARG A 20 1.70 -5.56 2.23
N PRO A 21 1.98 -5.47 0.93
CA PRO A 21 3.28 -5.03 0.43
C PRO A 21 3.62 -3.61 0.93
N ALA A 22 4.90 -3.36 1.19
CA ALA A 22 5.40 -2.01 1.43
C ALA A 22 5.12 -1.09 0.24
N ASP A 23 4.92 0.20 0.52
CA ASP A 23 5.04 1.23 -0.52
C ASP A 23 6.54 1.47 -0.85
N PRO A 24 6.91 1.83 -2.10
CA PRO A 24 8.32 1.98 -2.49
C PRO A 24 9.12 2.96 -1.63
N GLY A 25 8.52 4.11 -1.30
CA GLY A 25 9.16 5.14 -0.48
C GLY A 25 9.43 4.67 0.95
N GLY A 26 8.46 4.02 1.59
CA GLY A 26 8.57 3.45 2.92
C GLY A 26 9.55 2.28 2.98
N LEU A 27 9.51 1.39 1.97
CA LEU A 27 10.45 0.28 1.83
C LEU A 27 11.89 0.79 1.84
N ARG A 28 12.18 1.80 0.99
CA ARG A 28 13.49 2.43 0.92
C ARG A 28 13.87 3.13 2.22
N TYR A 29 12.99 3.96 2.75
CA TYR A 29 13.25 4.75 3.96
C TYR A 29 13.66 3.87 5.15
N TRP A 30 12.92 2.79 5.39
CA TRP A 30 13.22 1.87 6.49
C TRP A 30 14.50 1.08 6.24
N ALA A 31 14.74 0.65 5.00
CA ALA A 31 15.96 -0.08 4.65
C ALA A 31 17.22 0.78 4.86
N GLU A 32 17.19 2.06 4.45
CA GLU A 32 18.30 3.01 4.69
C GLU A 32 18.52 3.29 6.19
N ARG A 33 17.43 3.35 6.96
CA ARG A 33 17.49 3.56 8.40
C ARG A 33 18.10 2.35 9.12
N LEU A 34 17.77 1.14 8.68
CA LEU A 34 18.37 -0.10 9.19
C LEU A 34 19.86 -0.19 8.85
N ASP A 35 20.25 0.16 7.62
CA ASP A 35 21.68 0.19 7.28
C ASP A 35 22.45 1.20 8.13
N SER A 36 21.87 2.39 8.34
CA SER A 36 22.47 3.45 9.14
C SER A 36 22.58 3.12 10.63
N ASN A 37 21.68 2.29 11.16
CA ASN A 37 21.66 1.91 12.58
C ASN A 37 22.28 0.53 12.87
N GLY A 38 22.87 -0.12 11.86
CA GLY A 38 23.51 -1.42 12.01
C GLY A 38 22.55 -2.61 12.06
N GLY A 39 21.33 -2.47 11.53
CA GLY A 39 20.31 -3.49 11.46
C GLY A 39 19.42 -3.60 12.70
N ASP A 40 19.40 -2.57 13.55
CA ASP A 40 18.53 -2.55 14.73
C ASP A 40 17.08 -2.25 14.32
N THR A 41 16.24 -3.28 14.34
CA THR A 41 14.83 -3.18 13.96
C THR A 41 13.95 -2.53 15.03
N SER A 42 14.45 -2.33 16.26
CA SER A 42 13.63 -1.89 17.41
C SER A 42 12.90 -0.58 17.12
N GLY A 43 13.59 0.40 16.53
CA GLY A 43 12.99 1.69 16.19
C GLY A 43 11.96 1.63 15.06
N MET A 44 12.10 0.69 14.13
CA MET A 44 11.13 0.45 13.07
C MET A 44 9.87 -0.22 13.64
N ILE A 45 10.07 -1.27 14.43
CA ILE A 45 9.01 -2.01 15.12
C ILE A 45 8.14 -1.09 15.99
N GLU A 46 8.78 -0.21 16.76
CA GLU A 46 8.08 0.76 17.59
C GLU A 46 7.31 1.79 16.75
N ALA A 47 7.90 2.28 15.66
CA ALA A 47 7.20 3.19 14.75
C ALA A 47 5.99 2.52 14.08
N PHE A 48 6.11 1.24 13.74
CA PHE A 48 5.02 0.50 13.12
C PHE A 48 3.83 0.37 14.06
N ALA A 49 4.10 0.04 15.33
CA ALA A 49 3.08 -0.14 16.35
C ALA A 49 2.35 1.14 16.75
N ASN A 50 2.98 2.30 16.59
CA ASN A 50 2.40 3.60 16.90
C ASN A 50 1.93 4.35 15.64
N SER A 51 1.81 3.68 14.50
CA SER A 51 1.37 4.32 13.26
C SER A 51 -0.16 4.43 13.22
N ALA A 52 -0.65 5.44 12.48
CA ALA A 52 -2.09 5.58 12.22
C ALA A 52 -2.68 4.37 11.48
N GLU A 53 -1.85 3.66 10.69
CA GLU A 53 -2.26 2.44 10.00
C GLU A 53 -2.46 1.29 11.01
N SER A 54 -1.57 1.14 12.00
CA SER A 54 -1.73 0.17 13.09
C SER A 54 -2.99 0.45 13.91
N ASP A 55 -3.25 1.72 14.24
CA ASP A 55 -4.48 2.11 14.95
C ASP A 55 -5.73 1.82 14.12
N THR A 56 -5.67 1.95 12.80
CA THR A 56 -6.79 1.64 11.90
C THR A 56 -7.05 0.14 11.84
N LEU A 57 -5.99 -0.67 11.82
CA LEU A 57 -6.05 -2.11 11.65
C LEU A 57 -6.43 -2.85 12.96
N TYR A 58 -5.82 -2.44 14.07
CA TYR A 58 -5.93 -3.15 15.35
C TYR A 58 -6.66 -2.37 16.44
N GLY A 59 -6.84 -1.05 16.26
CA GLY A 59 -7.23 -0.15 17.34
C GLY A 59 -6.14 -0.02 18.41
N GLU A 60 -6.50 0.53 19.57
CA GLU A 60 -5.61 0.54 20.73
C GLU A 60 -5.35 -0.89 21.20
N ILE A 61 -4.14 -1.40 20.97
CA ILE A 61 -3.76 -2.77 21.33
C ILE A 61 -3.65 -2.92 22.85
N ASN A 62 -4.46 -3.80 23.42
CA ASN A 62 -4.56 -4.03 24.86
C ASN A 62 -4.98 -5.48 25.17
N GLU A 63 -5.13 -5.82 26.45
CA GLU A 63 -5.43 -7.19 26.89
C GLU A 63 -6.75 -7.76 26.31
N SER A 64 -7.68 -6.90 25.87
CA SER A 64 -8.97 -7.32 25.35
C SER A 64 -8.97 -7.71 23.86
N ASN A 65 -8.04 -7.17 23.06
CA ASN A 65 -7.95 -7.44 21.62
C ASN A 65 -6.65 -8.14 21.20
N ILE A 66 -5.66 -8.30 22.08
CA ILE A 66 -4.37 -8.92 21.74
C ILE A 66 -4.50 -10.32 21.13
N GLU A 67 -5.51 -11.10 21.52
CA GLU A 67 -5.77 -12.42 20.94
C GLU A 67 -6.13 -12.34 19.45
N THR A 68 -6.95 -11.35 19.08
CA THR A 68 -7.29 -11.06 17.69
C THR A 68 -6.05 -10.60 16.92
N VAL A 69 -5.28 -9.65 17.47
CA VAL A 69 -4.06 -9.12 16.84
C VAL A 69 -3.06 -10.24 16.56
N ILE A 70 -2.87 -11.19 17.50
CA ILE A 70 -1.98 -12.34 17.29
C ILE A 70 -2.48 -13.18 16.11
N ASN A 71 -3.77 -13.51 16.05
CA ASN A 71 -4.32 -14.27 14.94
C ASN A 71 -4.24 -13.51 13.62
N ASP A 72 -4.43 -12.19 13.61
CA ASP A 72 -4.29 -11.37 12.41
C ASP A 72 -2.84 -11.42 11.88
N ILE A 73 -1.84 -11.34 12.76
CA ILE A 73 -0.42 -11.50 12.38
C ILE A 73 -0.16 -12.91 11.80
N TYR A 74 -0.71 -13.94 12.43
CA TYR A 74 -0.57 -15.32 11.96
C TYR A 74 -1.24 -15.53 10.59
N ASN A 75 -2.43 -14.98 10.38
CA ASN A 75 -3.13 -15.05 9.10
C ASN A 75 -2.39 -14.25 8.02
N ALA A 76 -1.88 -13.07 8.35
CA ALA A 76 -1.12 -12.24 7.42
C ALA A 76 0.17 -12.94 6.96
N ALA A 77 0.91 -13.55 7.88
CA ALA A 77 2.17 -14.22 7.58
C ALA A 77 1.97 -15.61 6.95
N PHE A 78 0.99 -16.40 7.43
CA PHE A 78 0.91 -17.85 7.19
C PHE A 78 -0.47 -18.35 6.72
N ASN A 79 -1.46 -17.47 6.48
CA ASN A 79 -2.83 -17.83 6.10
C ASN A 79 -3.54 -18.82 7.03
N ARG A 80 -3.21 -18.78 8.33
CA ARG A 80 -3.85 -19.61 9.35
C ARG A 80 -3.84 -18.91 10.69
N ASP A 81 -4.74 -19.33 11.58
CA ASP A 81 -4.71 -18.92 12.98
C ASP A 81 -3.51 -19.50 13.74
N ALA A 82 -3.19 -18.87 14.86
CA ALA A 82 -2.25 -19.41 15.84
C ALA A 82 -2.78 -20.73 16.43
N ASP A 83 -1.88 -21.66 16.75
CA ASP A 83 -2.30 -22.81 17.55
C ASP A 83 -2.62 -22.37 18.99
N ALA A 84 -3.47 -23.12 19.69
CA ALA A 84 -3.93 -22.75 21.03
C ALA A 84 -2.77 -22.56 22.04
N GLY A 85 -1.65 -23.27 21.87
CA GLY A 85 -0.49 -23.14 22.74
C GLY A 85 0.32 -21.88 22.47
N GLY A 86 0.60 -21.60 21.19
CA GLY A 86 1.27 -20.38 20.75
C GLY A 86 0.49 -19.12 21.09
N LEU A 87 -0.83 -19.13 20.86
CA LEU A 87 -1.73 -18.03 21.17
C LEU A 87 -1.71 -17.68 22.66
N GLU A 88 -1.84 -18.68 23.53
CA GLU A 88 -1.81 -18.48 24.99
C GLU A 88 -0.42 -17.99 25.47
N TYR A 89 0.66 -18.53 24.90
CA TYR A 89 2.02 -18.11 25.23
C TYR A 89 2.24 -16.61 24.96
N TYR A 90 1.89 -16.14 23.76
CA TYR A 90 2.06 -14.74 23.39
C TYR A 90 1.11 -13.82 24.14
N LYS A 91 -0.15 -14.22 24.32
CA LYS A 91 -1.14 -13.47 25.11
C LYS A 91 -0.68 -13.25 26.55
N GLN A 92 -0.25 -14.31 27.24
CA GLN A 92 0.26 -14.17 28.61
C GLN A 92 1.55 -13.35 28.64
N GLY A 93 2.44 -13.54 27.66
CA GLY A 93 3.64 -12.73 27.55
C GLY A 93 3.36 -11.24 27.34
N PHE A 94 2.28 -10.88 26.64
CA PHE A 94 1.82 -9.49 26.51
C PHE A 94 1.28 -8.93 27.84
N ILE A 95 0.40 -9.66 28.51
CA ILE A 95 -0.20 -9.26 29.80
C ILE A 95 0.89 -9.07 30.87
N GLU A 96 1.91 -9.94 30.89
CA GLU A 96 3.04 -9.87 31.81
C GLU A 96 4.07 -8.77 31.44
N GLY A 97 3.88 -8.06 30.31
CA GLY A 97 4.80 -7.04 29.82
C GLY A 97 6.13 -7.59 29.29
N ARG A 98 6.21 -8.90 29.02
CA ARG A 98 7.38 -9.54 28.41
C ARG A 98 7.47 -9.22 26.92
N PHE A 99 6.33 -9.09 26.26
CA PHE A 99 6.23 -8.81 24.83
C PHE A 99 5.33 -7.60 24.56
N THR A 100 5.66 -6.86 23.51
CA THR A 100 4.72 -5.99 22.79
C THR A 100 4.15 -6.73 21.58
N ALA A 101 3.02 -6.27 21.02
CA ALA A 101 2.47 -6.83 19.78
C ALA A 101 3.52 -6.88 18.65
N ALA A 102 4.34 -5.85 18.60
CA ALA A 102 5.40 -5.71 17.61
C ALA A 102 6.54 -6.73 17.81
N THR A 103 6.95 -7.02 19.05
CA THR A 103 7.90 -8.12 19.33
C THR A 103 7.29 -9.51 19.10
N ILE A 104 5.97 -9.65 19.31
CA ILE A 104 5.26 -10.90 19.01
C ILE A 104 5.33 -11.16 17.51
N MET A 105 5.03 -10.17 16.68
CA MET A 105 5.14 -10.26 15.22
C MET A 105 6.52 -10.74 14.78
N VAL A 106 7.60 -10.14 15.28
CA VAL A 106 8.97 -10.56 14.95
C VAL A 106 9.22 -12.02 15.34
N ASN A 107 8.83 -12.41 16.56
CA ASN A 107 9.01 -13.79 17.02
C ASN A 107 8.23 -14.79 16.16
N ILE A 108 7.06 -14.40 15.64
CA ILE A 108 6.22 -15.25 14.77
C ILE A 108 6.92 -15.45 13.42
N ILE A 109 7.32 -14.38 12.74
CA ILE A 109 7.97 -14.47 11.42
C ILE A 109 9.34 -15.16 11.48
N ASP A 110 10.16 -14.87 12.49
CA ASP A 110 11.47 -15.52 12.67
C ASP A 110 11.33 -16.98 13.10
N GLY A 111 10.18 -17.32 13.70
CA GLY A 111 9.81 -18.67 14.11
C GLY A 111 9.27 -19.55 12.96
N ALA A 112 9.00 -18.98 11.79
CA ALA A 112 8.39 -19.66 10.65
C ALA A 112 9.21 -20.87 10.18
N ARG A 113 8.55 -22.01 9.95
CA ARG A 113 9.17 -23.26 9.49
C ARG A 113 8.23 -24.07 8.61
N ASN A 114 8.81 -24.89 7.73
CA ASN A 114 8.04 -25.77 6.82
C ASN A 114 7.01 -24.95 6.04
N GLN A 115 5.75 -25.38 6.02
CA GLN A 115 4.66 -24.69 5.31
C GLN A 115 4.51 -23.21 5.69
N ASP A 116 4.68 -22.84 6.96
CA ASP A 116 4.63 -21.43 7.36
C ASP A 116 5.72 -20.59 6.70
N LEU A 117 6.92 -21.17 6.57
CA LEU A 117 8.04 -20.51 5.89
C LEU A 117 7.81 -20.44 4.37
N ASP A 118 7.22 -21.48 3.79
CA ASP A 118 6.89 -21.52 2.36
C ASP A 118 5.86 -20.43 2.02
N VAL A 119 4.78 -20.30 2.80
CA VAL A 119 3.75 -19.25 2.62
C VAL A 119 4.34 -17.85 2.80
N LEU A 120 5.15 -17.64 3.86
CA LEU A 120 5.78 -16.34 4.10
C LEU A 120 6.72 -15.95 2.96
N ASN A 121 7.50 -16.91 2.42
CA ASN A 121 8.40 -16.65 1.30
C ASN A 121 7.62 -16.38 0.01
N ASN A 122 6.50 -17.08 -0.24
CA ASN A 122 5.66 -16.81 -1.40
C ASN A 122 5.03 -15.42 -1.34
N LYS A 123 4.55 -15.00 -0.16
CA LYS A 123 4.05 -13.63 0.07
C LYS A 123 5.17 -12.59 -0.08
N LEU A 124 6.38 -12.89 0.37
CA LEU A 124 7.54 -12.03 0.17
C LEU A 124 7.82 -11.83 -1.31
N GLU A 125 7.97 -12.91 -2.08
CA GLU A 125 8.25 -12.86 -3.51
C GLU A 125 7.13 -12.13 -4.28
N ALA A 126 5.86 -12.41 -3.95
CA ALA A 126 4.72 -11.68 -4.52
C ALA A 126 4.80 -10.18 -4.22
N SER A 127 5.17 -9.82 -2.99
CA SER A 127 5.28 -8.42 -2.58
C SER A 127 6.49 -7.71 -3.22
N GLU A 128 7.59 -8.41 -3.48
CA GLU A 128 8.74 -7.89 -4.22
C GLU A 128 8.40 -7.65 -5.69
N ILE A 129 7.62 -8.53 -6.32
CA ILE A 129 7.08 -8.32 -7.66
C ILE A 129 6.19 -7.07 -7.66
N PHE A 130 5.29 -6.96 -6.67
CA PHE A 130 4.40 -5.81 -6.52
C PHE A 130 5.17 -4.50 -6.43
N THR A 131 6.13 -4.40 -5.48
CA THR A 131 6.92 -3.17 -5.31
C THR A 131 7.84 -2.89 -6.48
N GLY A 132 8.38 -3.91 -7.14
CA GLY A 132 9.20 -3.74 -8.35
C GLY A 132 8.41 -3.32 -9.60
N ILE A 133 7.09 -3.56 -9.64
CA ILE A 133 6.22 -3.02 -10.70
C ILE A 133 5.91 -1.54 -10.42
N LEU A 134 5.65 -1.19 -9.16
CA LEU A 134 5.43 0.20 -8.75
C LEU A 134 6.67 1.05 -8.99
N ASP A 135 7.84 0.54 -8.61
CA ASP A 135 9.12 1.24 -8.67
C ASP A 135 10.21 0.35 -9.30
N PRO A 136 10.31 0.33 -10.65
CA PRO A 136 11.27 -0.52 -11.36
C PRO A 136 12.74 -0.11 -11.20
N ASP A 137 13.02 1.14 -10.81
CA ASP A 137 14.39 1.61 -10.59
C ASP A 137 14.84 1.51 -9.13
N GLY A 138 13.88 1.30 -8.21
CA GLY A 138 14.10 1.00 -6.80
C GLY A 138 14.61 2.22 -6.02
N ASP A 139 14.35 3.42 -6.51
CA ASP A 139 14.81 4.66 -5.90
C ASP A 139 13.83 5.22 -4.84
N GLY A 140 12.66 4.59 -4.69
CA GLY A 140 11.61 4.95 -3.75
C GLY A 140 10.91 6.28 -4.06
N GLN A 141 11.11 6.82 -5.26
CA GLN A 141 10.54 8.07 -5.76
C GLN A 141 9.86 7.82 -7.11
N ASP A 142 8.96 8.74 -7.49
CA ASP A 142 8.29 8.77 -8.80
C ASP A 142 7.82 7.39 -9.31
N PRO A 143 7.03 6.63 -8.52
CA PRO A 143 6.58 5.31 -8.93
C PRO A 143 5.74 5.39 -10.22
N VAL A 144 5.80 4.32 -11.01
CA VAL A 144 5.09 4.21 -12.30
C VAL A 144 3.58 4.13 -12.11
N TYR A 145 3.15 3.54 -11.00
CA TYR A 145 1.77 3.47 -10.55
C TYR A 145 1.71 3.99 -9.13
N THR A 146 0.67 4.75 -8.79
CA THR A 146 0.56 5.30 -7.44
C THR A 146 -0.05 4.25 -6.51
N TYR A 147 0.50 4.19 -5.29
CA TYR A 147 0.03 3.31 -4.24
C TYR A 147 -0.06 4.13 -2.94
N ALA A 148 -1.25 4.63 -2.64
CA ALA A 148 -1.44 5.64 -1.60
C ALA A 148 -2.77 5.53 -0.86
N GLY A 149 -2.73 5.83 0.44
CA GLY A 149 -3.95 5.90 1.25
C GLY A 149 -4.49 4.55 1.70
N ASN A 150 -5.63 4.61 2.41
CA ASN A 150 -6.16 3.46 3.12
C ASN A 150 -6.94 2.49 2.22
N GLU A 151 -7.48 2.98 1.11
CA GLU A 151 -8.29 2.21 0.16
C GLU A 151 -7.39 1.24 -0.61
N ASP A 152 -6.31 1.73 -1.23
CA ASP A 152 -5.30 0.88 -1.87
C ASP A 152 -4.64 -0.06 -0.87
N ALA A 153 -4.32 0.42 0.32
CA ALA A 153 -3.75 -0.43 1.36
C ALA A 153 -4.68 -1.60 1.69
N GLN A 154 -6.00 -1.40 1.64
CA GLN A 154 -6.97 -2.47 1.85
C GLN A 154 -7.02 -3.43 0.66
N GLU A 155 -7.07 -2.94 -0.58
CA GLU A 155 -7.06 -3.81 -1.76
C GLU A 155 -5.76 -4.64 -1.83
N ALA A 156 -4.62 -4.04 -1.48
CA ALA A 156 -3.34 -4.75 -1.39
C ALA A 156 -3.31 -5.81 -0.27
N ARG A 157 -3.98 -5.56 0.86
CA ARG A 157 -4.18 -6.57 1.92
C ARG A 157 -5.02 -7.74 1.42
N ASP A 158 -6.16 -7.42 0.80
CA ASP A 158 -7.10 -8.41 0.30
C ASP A 158 -6.42 -9.29 -0.77
N TRP A 159 -5.67 -8.69 -1.70
CA TRP A 159 -4.86 -9.41 -2.67
C TRP A 159 -3.81 -10.31 -2.01
N LEU A 160 -2.98 -9.76 -1.11
CA LEU A 160 -1.89 -10.53 -0.50
C LEU A 160 -2.40 -11.69 0.36
N SER A 161 -3.59 -11.56 0.95
CA SER A 161 -4.26 -12.64 1.69
C SER A 161 -4.54 -13.88 0.84
N THR A 162 -4.65 -13.73 -0.48
CA THR A 162 -4.88 -14.84 -1.42
C THR A 162 -3.60 -15.60 -1.80
N VAL A 163 -2.43 -15.01 -1.54
CA VAL A 163 -1.13 -15.64 -1.84
C VAL A 163 -0.82 -16.70 -0.79
N ASP A 164 -0.76 -17.95 -1.24
CA ASP A 164 -0.52 -19.13 -0.40
C ASP A 164 0.57 -20.01 -1.04
N ASP A 165 0.21 -21.14 -1.66
CA ASP A 165 1.17 -22.08 -2.26
C ASP A 165 1.80 -21.63 -3.59
N THR A 166 1.24 -20.62 -4.25
CA THR A 166 1.67 -20.16 -5.57
C THR A 166 1.95 -18.67 -5.59
N VAL A 167 3.15 -18.31 -6.07
CA VAL A 167 3.50 -16.92 -6.34
C VAL A 167 2.85 -16.47 -7.65
N PRO A 168 2.09 -15.36 -7.67
CA PRO A 168 1.53 -14.80 -8.90
C PRO A 168 2.64 -14.30 -9.83
N ASP A 169 2.45 -14.45 -11.14
CA ASP A 169 3.39 -13.89 -12.12
C ASP A 169 3.26 -12.36 -12.22
N ALA A 170 4.33 -11.70 -12.69
CA ALA A 170 4.40 -10.24 -12.78
C ALA A 170 3.26 -9.62 -13.60
N SER A 171 2.80 -10.26 -14.67
CA SER A 171 1.69 -9.74 -15.48
C SER A 171 0.36 -9.77 -14.73
N SER A 172 0.15 -10.79 -13.91
CA SER A 172 -1.03 -10.90 -13.04
C SER A 172 -0.99 -9.84 -11.93
N VAL A 173 0.19 -9.61 -11.34
CA VAL A 173 0.36 -8.54 -10.32
C VAL A 173 0.17 -7.16 -10.92
N GLU A 174 0.74 -6.89 -12.11
CA GLU A 174 0.56 -5.61 -12.80
C GLU A 174 -0.92 -5.34 -13.13
N SER A 175 -1.65 -6.38 -13.54
CA SER A 175 -3.10 -6.26 -13.81
C SER A 175 -3.89 -5.95 -12.54
N GLU A 176 -3.50 -6.51 -11.39
CA GLU A 176 -4.11 -6.18 -10.10
C GLU A 176 -3.88 -4.71 -9.77
N ILE A 177 -2.62 -4.26 -9.83
CA ILE A 177 -2.24 -2.87 -9.55
C ILE A 177 -3.07 -1.90 -10.40
N GLN A 178 -3.09 -2.07 -11.73
CA GLN A 178 -3.82 -1.19 -12.64
C GLN A 178 -5.34 -1.17 -12.44
N SER A 179 -5.91 -2.21 -11.81
CA SER A 179 -7.36 -2.34 -11.69
C SER A 179 -7.91 -2.00 -10.31
N LYS A 180 -7.04 -1.99 -9.29
CA LYS A 180 -7.41 -1.92 -7.87
C LYS A 180 -6.57 -0.99 -7.01
N ILE A 181 -5.37 -0.64 -7.46
CA ILE A 181 -4.42 0.15 -6.68
C ILE A 181 -4.19 1.50 -7.35
N ASP A 182 -4.00 1.54 -8.67
CA ASP A 182 -3.82 2.77 -9.43
C ASP A 182 -5.18 3.30 -9.90
N ASP A 183 -5.74 4.24 -9.14
CA ASP A 183 -7.07 4.77 -9.35
C ASP A 183 -7.07 5.93 -10.36
N SER A 184 -7.77 5.72 -11.48
CA SER A 184 -7.91 6.78 -12.48
C SER A 184 -8.64 8.02 -11.95
N PRO A 185 -8.27 9.23 -12.41
CA PRO A 185 -8.91 10.45 -11.96
C PRO A 185 -10.38 10.56 -12.37
N VAL A 186 -11.18 11.14 -11.48
CA VAL A 186 -12.63 11.29 -11.62
C VAL A 186 -13.00 12.77 -11.73
N PHE A 187 -13.71 13.15 -12.81
CA PHE A 187 -14.25 14.50 -12.96
C PHE A 187 -15.29 14.84 -11.88
N THR A 188 -15.09 15.99 -11.24
CA THR A 188 -16.04 16.59 -10.28
C THR A 188 -16.80 17.77 -10.90
N SER A 189 -16.27 18.37 -11.97
CA SER A 189 -17.01 19.31 -12.81
C SER A 189 -18.11 18.61 -13.61
N GLY A 190 -19.18 19.33 -13.93
CA GLY A 190 -20.21 18.84 -14.86
C GLY A 190 -19.63 18.55 -16.25
N ASN A 191 -20.34 17.78 -17.07
CA ASN A 191 -19.86 17.33 -18.39
C ASN A 191 -20.39 18.15 -19.58
N THR A 192 -21.13 19.22 -19.31
CA THR A 192 -21.74 20.06 -20.35
C THR A 192 -21.61 21.54 -20.02
N LEU A 193 -21.20 22.33 -21.00
CA LEU A 193 -21.32 23.79 -21.04
C LEU A 193 -22.34 24.15 -22.11
N THR A 194 -23.30 25.00 -21.78
CA THR A 194 -24.25 25.56 -22.75
C THR A 194 -24.11 27.07 -22.80
N THR A 195 -24.25 27.61 -24.01
CA THR A 195 -24.23 29.06 -24.27
C THR A 195 -25.22 29.35 -25.39
N SER A 196 -25.71 30.59 -25.44
CA SER A 196 -26.50 31.06 -26.59
C SER A 196 -25.61 31.16 -27.82
N GLU A 197 -26.22 31.11 -29.01
CA GLU A 197 -25.51 31.41 -30.26
C GLU A 197 -24.78 32.75 -30.20
N ASP A 198 -23.69 32.87 -30.95
CA ASP A 198 -22.83 34.05 -31.03
C ASP A 198 -22.19 34.50 -29.69
N ASN A 199 -22.17 33.64 -28.67
CA ASN A 199 -21.54 33.94 -27.38
C ASN A 199 -20.42 32.94 -27.05
N SER A 200 -19.22 33.46 -26.80
CA SER A 200 -18.15 32.68 -26.19
C SER A 200 -18.51 32.26 -24.77
N ALA A 201 -18.03 31.09 -24.35
CA ALA A 201 -18.21 30.60 -22.99
C ALA A 201 -17.00 29.78 -22.55
N THR A 202 -16.69 29.84 -21.26
CA THR A 202 -15.57 29.12 -20.67
C THR A 202 -16.07 27.97 -19.80
N TYR A 203 -15.54 26.78 -20.07
CA TYR A 203 -15.68 25.61 -19.23
C TYR A 203 -14.44 25.50 -18.33
N THR A 204 -14.66 25.22 -17.05
CA THR A 204 -13.57 24.90 -16.12
C THR A 204 -13.67 23.43 -15.78
N ALA A 205 -12.69 22.65 -16.21
CA ALA A 205 -12.56 21.26 -15.83
C ALA A 205 -12.07 21.17 -14.39
N ALA A 206 -12.65 20.24 -13.64
CA ALA A 206 -12.19 19.88 -12.32
C ALA A 206 -12.35 18.37 -12.15
N ALA A 207 -11.31 17.72 -11.65
CA ALA A 207 -11.28 16.31 -11.31
C ALA A 207 -10.55 16.14 -9.97
N THR A 208 -10.76 15.00 -9.35
CA THR A 208 -10.02 14.53 -8.18
C THR A 208 -9.44 13.18 -8.50
N ASP A 209 -8.33 12.89 -7.87
CA ASP A 209 -7.61 11.63 -7.97
C ASP A 209 -7.52 11.03 -6.57
N ALA A 210 -7.79 9.75 -6.42
CA ALA A 210 -7.80 9.10 -5.11
C ALA A 210 -6.37 8.98 -4.55
N ASP A 211 -5.40 8.78 -5.44
CA ASP A 211 -4.00 8.53 -5.10
C ASP A 211 -3.20 9.83 -4.95
N GLY A 212 -3.78 10.93 -5.41
CA GLY A 212 -3.21 12.27 -5.31
C GLY A 212 -2.34 12.65 -6.50
N ASP A 213 -2.51 11.97 -7.63
CA ASP A 213 -1.74 12.23 -8.84
C ASP A 213 -1.91 13.64 -9.38
N THR A 214 -0.85 14.14 -10.01
CA THR A 214 -0.89 15.45 -10.66
C THR A 214 -1.73 15.38 -11.94
N LEU A 215 -2.86 16.07 -11.92
CA LEU A 215 -3.81 16.05 -13.03
C LEU A 215 -3.45 17.00 -14.16
N THR A 216 -3.54 16.48 -15.38
CA THR A 216 -3.45 17.26 -16.61
C THR A 216 -4.78 17.19 -17.36
N TYR A 217 -5.20 18.32 -17.91
CA TYR A 217 -6.44 18.42 -18.69
C TYR A 217 -6.06 18.70 -20.14
N SER A 218 -6.76 18.05 -21.07
CA SER A 218 -6.54 18.29 -22.50
C SER A 218 -7.84 18.18 -23.29
N LEU A 219 -7.93 18.97 -24.35
CA LEU A 219 -9.04 18.89 -25.30
C LEU A 219 -8.82 17.73 -26.28
N LYS A 220 -9.70 16.72 -26.25
CA LYS A 220 -9.61 15.56 -27.15
C LYS A 220 -10.15 15.82 -28.55
N THR A 221 -11.27 16.53 -28.64
CA THR A 221 -11.98 16.80 -29.90
C THR A 221 -12.48 18.23 -29.88
N ASP A 222 -12.26 18.97 -30.96
CA ASP A 222 -12.73 20.34 -31.10
C ASP A 222 -14.24 20.44 -31.40
N ALA A 223 -14.81 21.63 -31.26
CA ALA A 223 -16.20 21.91 -31.56
C ALA A 223 -16.49 21.78 -33.07
N SER A 224 -17.68 21.26 -33.41
CA SER A 224 -18.11 21.14 -34.81
C SER A 224 -18.55 22.48 -35.43
N ASN A 225 -18.92 23.46 -34.61
CA ASN A 225 -19.31 24.80 -35.04
C ASN A 225 -18.62 25.80 -34.10
N GLY A 226 -17.61 26.52 -34.59
CA GLY A 226 -16.71 27.35 -33.79
C GLY A 226 -15.39 26.64 -33.48
N SER A 227 -14.74 27.05 -32.41
CA SER A 227 -13.47 26.48 -31.93
C SER A 227 -13.37 26.52 -30.41
N VAL A 228 -12.66 25.56 -29.83
CA VAL A 228 -12.34 25.52 -28.40
C VAL A 228 -10.85 25.75 -28.23
N THR A 229 -10.50 26.76 -27.44
CA THR A 229 -9.13 27.01 -27.01
C THR A 229 -8.90 26.34 -25.66
N ASP A 230 -7.91 25.46 -25.58
CA ASP A 230 -7.36 24.96 -24.32
C ASP A 230 -6.38 26.00 -23.77
N ASN A 231 -6.69 26.58 -22.61
CA ASN A 231 -5.90 27.65 -22.01
C ASN A 231 -4.70 27.11 -21.21
N GLY A 232 -4.55 25.79 -21.08
CA GLY A 232 -3.43 25.13 -20.39
C GLY A 232 -3.50 25.19 -18.86
N ASP A 233 -4.59 25.70 -18.30
CA ASP A 233 -4.83 25.83 -16.85
C ASP A 233 -6.06 25.06 -16.38
N GLY A 234 -6.53 24.09 -17.19
CA GLY A 234 -7.78 23.36 -16.96
C GLY A 234 -9.04 24.13 -17.38
N THR A 235 -8.90 25.32 -17.97
CA THR A 235 -10.02 26.04 -18.59
C THR A 235 -10.01 25.91 -20.11
N PHE A 236 -11.22 25.82 -20.67
CA PHE A 236 -11.47 25.65 -22.09
C PHE A 236 -12.45 26.72 -22.57
N THR A 237 -12.07 27.54 -23.54
CA THR A 237 -12.91 28.63 -24.04
C THR A 237 -13.45 28.30 -25.42
N PHE A 238 -14.77 28.13 -25.50
CA PHE A 238 -15.50 28.03 -26.75
C PHE A 238 -15.68 29.42 -27.38
N THR A 239 -15.43 29.52 -28.68
CA THR A 239 -15.71 30.69 -29.51
C THR A 239 -16.51 30.24 -30.74
N PRO A 240 -17.72 30.80 -30.98
CA PRO A 240 -18.57 30.48 -32.14
C PRO A 240 -17.90 30.69 -33.50
#